data_AF-A0A5C8BJN3-F1
#
_entry.id   AF-A0A5C8BJN3-F1
#
_cell.length_a   1.000
_cell.length_b   1.000
_cell.length_c   1.000
_cell.angle_alpha   90.00
_cell.angle_beta   90.00
_cell.angle_gamma   90.00
#
_symmetry.space_group_name_H-M   'P 1'
#
loop_
_entity.id
_entity.type
_entity.pdbx_description
1 polymer ?
#
loop_
_entity_poly.entity_id
_entity_poly.type
_entity_poly.pdbx_seq_one_letter_code
_entity_poly.pdbx_strand_id
1 'polypeptide(L)'
;RYWKQRTGQEVDFKQSHGGSGKQARSVIDGLHADVVTLALANDIDEIAKSGLIHSDWQKQVNSNSAPYTSTVVFLVRKSNPKKLRDWNDLTKAGEKIITPNPKSRRFNV
;
A
#
# COMPACT_ATOMS: atom_id res chain seq x y z
N ARG A 1 8.31 -16.51 -15.68
CA ARG A 1 8.38 -17.46 -16.82
C ARG A 1 7.06 -18.22 -17.09
N TYR A 2 6.09 -18.24 -16.17
CA TYR A 2 4.80 -18.92 -16.34
C TYR A 2 4.00 -18.50 -17.60
N TRP A 3 3.81 -17.19 -17.81
CA TRP A 3 2.95 -16.69 -18.91
C TRP A 3 3.50 -17.01 -20.31
N LYS A 4 4.78 -16.69 -20.56
CA LYS A 4 5.45 -16.99 -21.83
C LYS A 4 5.45 -18.47 -22.18
N GLN A 5 5.63 -19.35 -21.19
CA GLN A 5 5.58 -20.81 -21.41
C GLN A 5 4.19 -21.29 -21.83
N ARG A 6 3.13 -20.70 -21.26
CA ARG A 6 1.75 -21.12 -21.53
C ARG A 6 1.17 -20.53 -22.81
N THR A 7 1.56 -19.31 -23.17
CA THR A 7 0.90 -18.52 -24.24
C THR A 7 1.83 -18.16 -25.39
N GLY A 8 3.15 -18.30 -25.22
CA GLY A 8 4.15 -17.77 -26.16
C GLY A 8 4.35 -16.24 -26.07
N GLN A 9 3.49 -15.53 -25.34
CA GLN A 9 3.54 -14.07 -25.24
C GLN A 9 4.61 -13.61 -24.25
N GLU A 10 5.43 -12.64 -24.68
CA GLU A 10 6.28 -11.87 -23.78
C GLU A 10 5.50 -10.72 -23.17
N VAL A 11 5.67 -10.53 -21.86
CA VAL A 11 5.06 -9.44 -21.09
C VAL A 11 6.17 -8.74 -20.33
N ASP A 12 6.24 -7.43 -20.49
CA ASP A 12 7.11 -6.55 -19.73
C ASP A 12 6.30 -5.84 -18.64
N PHE A 13 6.90 -5.66 -17.46
CA PHE A 13 6.23 -5.06 -16.31
C PHE A 13 6.97 -3.80 -15.88
N LYS A 14 6.28 -2.66 -15.94
CA LYS A 14 6.78 -1.39 -15.41
C LYS A 14 6.10 -1.12 -14.07
N GLN A 15 6.90 -0.85 -13.04
CA GLN A 15 6.41 -0.67 -11.68
C GLN A 15 6.64 0.76 -11.19
N SER A 16 5.66 1.29 -10.46
CA SER A 16 5.73 2.60 -9.78
C SER A 16 5.43 2.39 -8.30
N HIS A 17 6.32 2.88 -7.43
CA HIS A 17 6.20 2.71 -5.98
C HIS A 17 6.13 4.06 -5.26
N GLY A 18 5.24 4.17 -4.29
CA GLY A 18 5.07 5.38 -3.48
C GLY A 18 3.92 5.23 -2.48
N GLY A 19 3.63 6.29 -1.73
CA GLY A 19 2.48 6.30 -0.82
C GLY A 19 1.18 5.99 -1.57
N SER A 20 0.42 5.02 -1.08
CA SER A 20 -0.75 4.46 -1.77
C SER A 20 -1.76 5.50 -2.24
N GLY A 21 -2.19 6.44 -1.39
CA GLY A 21 -3.09 7.52 -1.81
C GLY A 21 -2.48 8.50 -2.82
N LYS A 22 -1.14 8.64 -2.87
CA LYS A 22 -0.48 9.42 -3.93
C LYS A 22 -0.52 8.67 -5.26
N GLN A 23 -0.27 7.35 -5.25
CA GLN A 23 -0.37 6.53 -6.45
C GLN A 23 -1.81 6.51 -7.00
N ALA A 24 -2.82 6.39 -6.13
CA ALA A 24 -4.22 6.49 -6.52
C ALA A 24 -4.54 7.82 -7.22
N ARG A 25 -4.10 8.95 -6.64
CA ARG A 25 -4.23 10.27 -7.29
C ARG A 25 -3.52 10.33 -8.64
N SER A 26 -2.29 9.82 -8.74
CA SER A 26 -1.59 9.79 -10.02
C SER A 26 -2.40 9.07 -11.12
N VAL A 27 -3.07 7.97 -10.79
CA VAL A 27 -3.94 7.24 -11.74
C VAL A 27 -5.17 8.08 -12.12
N ILE A 28 -5.84 8.68 -11.14
CA ILE A 28 -6.97 9.59 -11.37
C ILE A 28 -6.56 10.78 -12.26
N ASP A 29 -5.36 11.31 -12.07
CA ASP A 29 -4.79 12.44 -12.81
C ASP A 29 -4.23 12.05 -14.20
N GLY A 30 -4.36 10.78 -14.61
CA GLY A 30 -4.05 10.32 -15.97
C GLY A 30 -2.82 9.43 -16.12
N LEU A 31 -2.22 8.95 -15.02
CA LEU A 31 -1.23 7.86 -15.12
C LEU A 31 -1.94 6.57 -15.57
N HIS A 32 -1.66 6.14 -16.79
CA HIS A 32 -2.19 4.89 -17.34
C HIS A 32 -1.59 3.68 -16.62
N ALA A 33 -2.37 3.08 -15.72
CA ALA A 33 -2.05 1.83 -15.03
C ALA A 33 -3.02 0.74 -15.44
N ASP A 34 -2.51 -0.40 -15.91
CA ASP A 34 -3.33 -1.57 -16.23
C ASP A 34 -3.83 -2.28 -14.97
N VAL A 35 -3.04 -2.24 -13.89
CA VAL A 35 -3.35 -2.83 -12.58
C VAL A 35 -2.87 -1.91 -11.47
N VAL A 36 -3.66 -1.77 -10.41
CA VAL A 36 -3.26 -1.09 -9.18
C VAL A 36 -3.20 -2.08 -8.02
N THR A 37 -2.10 -2.06 -7.25
CA THR A 37 -1.92 -2.88 -6.04
C THR A 37 -1.65 -1.97 -4.85
N LEU A 38 -2.74 -1.44 -4.29
CA LEU A 38 -2.72 -0.39 -3.28
C LEU A 38 -2.82 -0.93 -1.86
N ALA A 39 -2.50 -0.08 -0.88
CA ALA A 39 -2.36 -0.49 0.52
C ALA A 39 -3.70 -0.71 1.23
N LEU A 40 -4.77 0.00 0.84
CA LEU A 40 -6.08 -0.02 1.51
C LEU A 40 -7.21 0.13 0.48
N ALA A 41 -8.37 -0.47 0.77
CA ALA A 41 -9.55 -0.43 -0.09
C ALA A 41 -10.00 1.00 -0.46
N ASN A 42 -9.97 1.93 0.50
CA ASN A 42 -10.36 3.31 0.27
C ASN A 42 -9.57 3.98 -0.86
N ASP A 43 -8.28 3.67 -1.02
CA ASP A 43 -7.48 4.29 -2.10
C ASP A 43 -7.93 3.77 -3.49
N ILE A 44 -8.49 2.57 -3.57
CA ILE A 44 -9.08 1.99 -4.79
C ILE A 44 -10.50 2.54 -5.00
N ASP A 45 -11.28 2.73 -3.92
CA ASP A 45 -12.61 3.34 -4.00
C ASP A 45 -12.55 4.76 -4.59
N GLU A 46 -11.50 5.54 -4.30
CA GLU A 46 -11.33 6.85 -4.94
C GLU A 46 -11.12 6.75 -6.46
N ILE A 47 -10.44 5.71 -6.95
CA ILE A 47 -10.29 5.44 -8.40
C ILE A 47 -11.64 4.98 -8.99
N ALA A 48 -12.41 4.18 -8.25
CA ALA A 48 -13.74 3.76 -8.68
C ALA A 48 -14.71 4.93 -8.78
N LYS A 49 -14.66 5.87 -7.82
CA LYS A 49 -15.46 7.11 -7.83
C LYS A 49 -15.12 8.02 -9.01
N SER A 50 -13.88 7.99 -9.52
CA SER A 50 -13.51 8.73 -10.73
C SER A 50 -13.98 8.04 -12.03
N GLY A 51 -14.63 6.87 -11.94
CA GLY A 51 -15.18 6.13 -13.07
C GLY A 51 -14.15 5.33 -13.88
N LEU A 52 -12.90 5.23 -13.40
CA LEU A 52 -11.84 4.51 -14.11
C LEU A 52 -11.92 2.98 -13.93
N ILE A 53 -12.59 2.52 -12.87
CA ILE A 53 -12.84 1.11 -12.58
C ILE A 53 -14.29 0.92 -12.11
N HIS A 54 -14.78 -0.32 -12.17
CA HIS A 54 -16.13 -0.65 -11.70
C HIS A 54 -16.28 -0.40 -10.20
N SER A 55 -17.46 0.09 -9.78
CA SER A 55 -17.78 0.35 -8.37
C SER A 55 -17.83 -0.90 -7.49
N ASP A 56 -17.97 -2.08 -8.10
CA ASP A 56 -18.02 -3.37 -7.40
C ASP A 56 -16.67 -4.11 -7.39
N TRP A 57 -15.57 -3.42 -7.73
CA TRP A 57 -14.20 -3.96 -7.85
C TRP A 57 -13.84 -4.94 -6.73
N GLN A 58 -14.20 -4.61 -5.49
CA GLN A 58 -13.81 -5.38 -4.30
C GLN A 58 -14.35 -6.82 -4.32
N LYS A 59 -15.49 -7.05 -5.00
CA LYS A 59 -16.16 -8.34 -5.11
C LYS A 59 -15.74 -9.15 -6.35
N GLN A 60 -14.97 -8.56 -7.26
CA GLN A 60 -14.64 -9.20 -8.54
C GLN A 60 -13.71 -10.40 -8.39
N VAL A 61 -12.95 -10.46 -7.29
CA VAL A 61 -12.14 -11.62 -6.91
C VAL A 61 -12.27 -11.92 -5.43
N ASN A 62 -11.85 -13.12 -5.05
CA ASN A 62 -11.95 -13.64 -3.69
C ASN A 62 -11.24 -12.74 -2.65
N SER A 63 -11.60 -12.94 -1.38
CA SER A 63 -10.95 -12.30 -0.23
C SER A 63 -10.98 -10.77 -0.28
N ASN A 64 -12.08 -10.18 -0.73
CA ASN A 64 -12.24 -8.73 -0.88
C ASN A 64 -11.14 -8.09 -1.74
N SER A 65 -10.66 -8.81 -2.75
CA SER A 65 -9.53 -8.39 -3.60
C SER A 65 -8.22 -8.16 -2.84
N ALA A 66 -8.06 -8.79 -1.67
CA ALA A 66 -6.84 -8.82 -0.90
C ALA A 66 -6.23 -10.23 -0.93
N PRO A 67 -5.34 -10.55 -1.90
CA PRO A 67 -4.73 -11.87 -2.02
C PRO A 67 -3.75 -12.20 -0.87
N TYR A 68 -3.38 -11.21 -0.07
CA TYR A 68 -2.57 -11.37 1.14
C TYR A 68 -2.96 -10.33 2.20
N THR A 69 -2.58 -10.58 3.45
CA THR A 69 -2.73 -9.63 4.56
C THR A 69 -1.37 -9.36 5.22
N SER A 70 -1.30 -8.29 6.00
CA SER A 70 -0.12 -7.94 6.79
C SER A 70 -0.56 -7.41 8.15
N THR A 71 0.39 -7.06 9.01
CA THR A 71 0.12 -6.48 10.32
C THR A 71 1.16 -5.41 10.64
N VAL A 72 0.82 -4.52 11.57
CA VAL A 72 1.72 -3.46 12.04
C VAL A 72 2.53 -3.96 13.22
N VAL A 73 3.85 -3.79 13.15
CA VAL A 73 4.80 -4.17 14.20
C VAL A 73 5.77 -3.03 14.47
N PHE A 74 6.45 -3.08 15.62
CA PHE A 74 7.54 -2.17 15.92
C PHE A 74 8.86 -2.74 15.40
N LEU A 75 9.60 -1.93 14.66
CA LEU A 75 11.01 -2.17 14.37
C LEU A 75 11.85 -1.31 15.30
N VAL A 76 12.66 -1.95 16.16
CA VAL A 76 13.51 -1.28 17.13
C VAL A 76 14.99 -1.44 16.78
N ARG A 77 15.84 -0.52 17.25
CA ARG A 77 17.30 -0.68 17.15
C ARG A 77 17.77 -1.90 17.95
N LYS A 78 18.92 -2.46 17.56
CA LYS A 78 19.58 -3.58 18.26
C LYS A 78 19.60 -3.32 19.77
N SER A 79 19.40 -4.38 20.55
CA SER A 79 19.24 -4.43 22.02
C SER A 79 18.00 -3.77 22.61
N ASN A 80 17.15 -3.12 21.81
CA ASN A 80 15.96 -2.41 22.27
C ASN A 80 16.26 -1.49 23.47
N PRO A 81 17.13 -0.47 23.32
CA PRO A 81 17.62 0.34 24.43
C PRO A 81 16.50 1.10 25.16
N LYS A 82 15.40 1.37 24.46
CA LYS A 82 14.20 2.06 24.96
C LYS A 82 13.18 1.10 25.58
N LYS A 83 13.45 -0.20 25.56
CA LYS A 83 12.59 -1.27 26.10
C LYS A 83 11.14 -1.20 25.58
N LEU A 84 10.96 -0.83 24.32
CA LEU A 84 9.65 -0.75 23.67
C LEU A 84 9.11 -2.16 23.46
N ARG A 85 7.93 -2.45 24.02
CA ARG A 85 7.25 -3.75 23.94
C ARG A 85 5.80 -3.63 23.50
N ASP A 86 5.16 -2.52 23.82
CA ASP A 86 3.74 -2.31 23.53
C ASP A 86 3.41 -0.85 23.22
N TRP A 87 2.21 -0.58 22.73
CA TRP A 87 1.73 0.74 22.33
C TRP A 87 1.84 1.80 23.43
N ASN A 88 1.65 1.41 24.69
CA ASN A 88 1.81 2.29 25.85
C ASN A 88 3.24 2.81 26.03
N ASP A 89 4.24 2.12 25.48
CA ASP A 89 5.63 2.57 25.55
C ASP A 89 5.89 3.75 24.61
N LEU A 90 5.09 3.90 23.55
CA LEU A 90 5.25 4.96 22.55
C LEU A 90 4.85 6.34 23.09
N THR A 91 4.02 6.41 24.15
CA THR A 91 3.56 7.67 24.73
C THR A 91 4.48 8.22 25.83
N LYS A 92 5.58 7.52 26.14
CA LYS A 92 6.54 7.94 27.17
C LYS A 92 7.26 9.23 26.75
N ALA A 93 7.51 10.11 27.72
CA ALA A 93 8.21 11.36 27.47
C ALA A 93 9.63 11.11 26.92
N GLY A 94 10.01 11.85 25.88
CA GLY A 94 11.32 11.73 25.23
C GLY A 94 11.40 10.65 24.13
N GLU A 95 10.33 9.90 23.90
CA GLU A 95 10.27 8.98 22.77
C GLU A 95 10.11 9.74 21.43
N LYS A 96 10.90 9.35 20.43
CA LYS A 96 10.83 9.89 19.06
C LYS A 96 10.38 8.76 18.15
N ILE A 97 9.16 8.88 17.63
CA ILE A 97 8.51 7.88 16.78
C ILE A 97 8.64 8.34 15.33
N ILE A 98 9.06 7.43 14.46
CA ILE A 98 9.07 7.65 13.02
C ILE A 98 7.86 6.92 12.45
N THR A 99 6.92 7.66 11.88
CA THR A 99 5.73 7.11 11.23
C THR A 99 5.47 7.85 9.91
N PRO A 100 4.99 7.18 8.87
CA PRO A 100 4.59 7.86 7.64
C PRO A 100 3.50 8.90 7.89
N ASN A 101 3.56 10.02 7.18
CA ASN A 101 2.54 11.07 7.20
C ASN A 101 1.19 10.49 6.74
N PRO A 102 0.11 10.58 7.51
CA PRO A 102 -1.18 9.97 7.13
C PRO A 102 -1.78 10.56 5.83
N LYS A 103 -1.48 11.82 5.49
CA LYS A 103 -2.02 12.51 4.29
C LYS A 103 -1.31 12.12 2.98
N SER A 104 -0.02 11.81 3.04
CA SER A 104 0.81 11.55 1.85
C SER A 104 1.54 10.20 1.88
N ARG A 105 1.52 9.52 3.03
CA ARG A 105 2.26 8.30 3.41
C ARG A 105 3.73 8.33 2.98
N ARG A 106 4.41 9.48 3.21
CA ARG A 106 5.88 9.66 3.20
C ARG A 106 6.42 9.71 4.64
N PHE A 107 7.61 9.19 4.92
CA PHE A 107 8.25 9.35 6.22
C PHE A 107 8.55 10.83 6.49
N ASN A 108 8.01 11.37 7.58
CA ASN A 108 8.54 12.60 8.17
C ASN A 108 9.61 12.17 9.18
N VAL A 109 10.82 12.73 9.03
CA VAL A 109 11.96 12.53 9.92
C VAL A 109 11.97 13.61 10.98
#